data_AF-A0A917DZD4-F1
#
_entry.id   AF-A0A917DZD4-F1
#
_cell.length_a   1.000
_cell.length_b   1.000
_cell.length_c   1.000
_cell.angle_alpha   90.00
_cell.angle_beta   90.00
_cell.angle_gamma   90.00
#
_symmetry.space_group_name_H-M   'P 1'
#
loop_
_entity.id
_entity.type
_entity.pdbx_description
1 polymer ?
#
loop_
_entity_poly.entity_id
_entity_poly.type
_entity_poly.pdbx_seq_one_letter_code
_entity_poly.pdbx_strand_id
1 'polypeptide(L)'
;METSQIGVRVTEGPSSWTVLQQTGGYADLSLRGDWNVNGDYDPDLVKAYVRIVNEEDGQAVLPWQPCGMHEKQHWSVRLSVPAGGLYRAETCLRIRKDDPAMEWPLRGDMIHHLGVGDLWIIAGQSNAAGYGKGPYDDQPELGVHMLRHNGHWDMATHPLNESTGTLHPPNREWSNPGHSPFLVFGKRLKQATGYPIGLIQTALGGSHLRSWNPEEEGELYRNMKQIVEQAGRKIKGILWYQGCSDANMPETDESVTYLRRFRTVVDHWREDFGLDTLPVLTVQLNRLIGWEVSDALDRCWGRVREAQKQAAEEIPGVYVVPALDSPLSDNIHNSPAGNLKIGERLARVALSAVYGSHLPYRAPRAVKALSRVNPETEVSEIVLQFADVAGFLLTHTKEDVFTVEDAAGRIGVMEWHIIADHEVLLTLSRHPQEGAAVHGAFETNPAYYVPFDNATQWPMLAFYGLPVDPSDC
;
A
#
# COMPACT_ATOMS: atom_id res chain seq x y z
N MET A 1 35.49 -21.81 28.60
CA MET A 1 34.34 -21.86 29.53
C MET A 1 33.27 -20.99 28.90
N GLU A 2 32.19 -21.58 28.41
CA GLU A 2 31.01 -20.81 28.03
C GLU A 2 30.54 -20.07 29.29
N THR A 3 30.69 -18.75 29.29
CA THR A 3 30.07 -17.90 30.30
C THR A 3 28.56 -17.96 30.04
N SER A 4 27.87 -18.90 30.68
CA SER A 4 26.41 -18.98 30.60
C SER A 4 25.82 -17.68 31.14
N GLN A 5 25.02 -17.02 30.31
CA GLN A 5 24.43 -15.73 30.62
C GLN A 5 23.53 -15.85 31.85
N ILE A 6 23.82 -15.07 32.90
CA ILE A 6 23.07 -15.10 34.17
C ILE A 6 21.78 -14.28 34.03
N GLY A 7 20.66 -14.79 34.55
CA GLY A 7 19.36 -14.13 34.52
C GLY A 7 18.38 -14.78 33.55
N VAL A 8 17.39 -14.02 33.12
CA VAL A 8 16.47 -14.42 32.05
C VAL A 8 17.11 -14.15 30.68
N ARG A 9 17.02 -15.12 29.78
CA ARG A 9 17.34 -14.97 28.36
C ARG A 9 16.08 -15.15 27.52
N VAL A 10 15.88 -14.29 26.54
CA VAL A 10 14.82 -14.46 25.52
C VAL A 10 15.43 -15.20 24.33
N THR A 11 14.84 -16.32 23.94
CA THR A 11 15.27 -17.10 22.77
C THR A 11 14.22 -17.16 21.67
N GLU A 12 12.95 -16.92 22.00
CA GLU A 12 11.86 -16.79 21.03
C GLU A 12 10.96 -15.58 21.37
N GLY A 13 10.61 -14.80 20.35
CA GLY A 13 9.80 -13.59 20.46
C GLY A 13 10.09 -12.61 19.32
N PRO A 14 9.42 -11.44 19.29
CA PRO A 14 9.78 -10.39 18.36
C PRO A 14 11.19 -9.87 18.65
N SER A 15 11.88 -9.40 17.61
CA SER A 15 13.15 -8.70 17.74
C SER A 15 12.91 -7.20 17.95
N SER A 16 13.98 -6.45 18.28
CA SER A 16 13.89 -5.00 18.34
C SER A 16 13.35 -4.40 17.03
N TRP A 17 12.68 -3.25 17.11
CA TRP A 17 12.00 -2.59 15.99
C TRP A 17 10.76 -3.29 15.44
N THR A 18 10.40 -4.47 15.94
CA THR A 18 9.20 -5.17 15.46
C THR A 18 7.94 -4.34 15.73
N VAL A 19 7.07 -4.22 14.72
CA VAL A 19 5.69 -3.73 14.89
C VAL A 19 4.75 -4.93 14.91
N LEU A 20 3.97 -5.06 15.97
CA LEU A 20 2.94 -6.10 16.11
C LEU A 20 1.60 -5.55 15.60
N GLN A 21 0.92 -6.29 14.72
CA GLN A 21 -0.40 -5.91 14.23
C GLN A 21 -1.43 -5.92 15.37
N GLN A 22 -2.01 -4.75 15.64
CA GLN A 22 -3.07 -4.58 16.62
C GLN A 22 -4.45 -4.99 16.06
N THR A 23 -5.33 -5.43 16.94
CA THR A 23 -6.77 -5.62 16.69
C THR A 23 -7.53 -5.08 17.89
N GLY A 24 -8.44 -4.14 17.66
CA GLY A 24 -9.20 -3.52 18.75
C GLY A 24 -8.35 -2.72 19.74
N GLY A 25 -7.19 -2.21 19.32
CA GLY A 25 -6.28 -1.43 20.15
C GLY A 25 -5.31 -2.26 20.99
N TYR A 26 -5.16 -3.56 20.71
CA TYR A 26 -4.21 -4.45 21.42
C TYR A 26 -3.54 -5.44 20.46
N ALA A 27 -2.35 -5.93 20.81
CA ALA A 27 -1.71 -7.06 20.13
C ALA A 27 -1.20 -8.11 21.14
N ASP A 28 -1.11 -9.36 20.67
CA ASP A 28 -0.52 -10.44 21.43
C ASP A 28 1.01 -10.40 21.31
N LEU A 29 1.69 -10.32 22.46
CA LEU A 29 3.14 -10.49 22.56
C LEU A 29 3.42 -11.83 23.24
N SER A 30 4.12 -12.73 22.56
CA SER A 30 4.59 -14.00 23.14
C SER A 30 6.11 -14.00 23.26
N LEU A 31 6.62 -14.31 24.44
CA LEU A 31 8.06 -14.44 24.71
C LEU A 31 8.34 -15.80 25.35
N ARG A 32 9.46 -16.40 24.98
CA ARG A 32 9.99 -17.61 25.59
C ARG A 32 11.50 -17.52 25.71
N GLY A 33 12.03 -18.30 26.62
CA GLY A 33 13.44 -18.63 26.62
C GLY A 33 13.85 -19.39 27.84
N ASP A 34 15.08 -19.12 28.26
CA ASP A 34 15.74 -19.87 29.31
C ASP A 34 16.14 -18.93 30.44
N TRP A 35 16.46 -19.49 31.60
CA TRP A 35 17.02 -18.73 32.70
C TRP A 35 18.16 -19.47 33.36
N ASN A 36 19.09 -18.73 33.96
CA ASN A 36 20.19 -19.31 34.70
C ASN A 36 20.55 -18.46 35.93
N VAL A 37 21.02 -19.13 36.99
CA VAL A 37 21.45 -18.52 38.24
C VAL A 37 22.80 -19.11 38.61
N ASN A 38 23.73 -18.27 39.08
CA ASN A 38 25.00 -18.75 39.63
C ASN A 38 24.85 -19.01 41.13
N GLY A 39 25.37 -20.15 41.60
CA GLY A 39 25.39 -20.52 43.02
C GLY A 39 24.13 -21.25 43.49
N ASP A 40 24.01 -21.44 44.81
CA ASP A 40 22.86 -22.10 45.41
C ASP A 40 21.63 -21.19 45.41
N TYR A 41 20.49 -21.74 45.02
CA TYR A 41 19.18 -21.09 45.04
C TYR A 41 18.11 -22.10 45.43
N ASP A 42 17.00 -21.58 45.95
CA ASP A 42 15.79 -22.38 46.16
C ASP A 42 15.00 -22.41 44.84
N PRO A 43 14.86 -23.58 44.17
CA PRO A 43 14.13 -23.69 42.91
C PRO A 43 12.68 -23.19 43.00
N ASP A 44 12.03 -23.31 44.17
CA ASP A 44 10.63 -22.91 44.38
C ASP A 44 10.46 -21.37 44.41
N LEU A 45 11.56 -20.64 44.64
CA LEU A 45 11.57 -19.18 44.66
C LEU A 45 11.88 -18.56 43.31
N VAL A 46 12.36 -19.34 42.34
CA VAL A 46 12.73 -18.86 41.01
C VAL A 46 11.49 -18.56 40.18
N LYS A 47 11.30 -17.29 39.84
CA LYS A 47 10.21 -16.84 38.96
C LYS A 47 10.71 -15.79 37.98
N ALA A 48 10.50 -16.05 36.69
CA ALA A 48 10.69 -15.04 35.66
C ALA A 48 9.49 -14.09 35.60
N TYR A 49 9.76 -12.83 35.31
CA TYR A 49 8.75 -11.80 35.09
C TYR A 49 9.05 -11.01 33.83
N VAL A 50 8.00 -10.49 33.20
CA VAL A 50 8.10 -9.54 32.08
C VAL A 50 7.26 -8.31 32.38
N ARG A 51 7.76 -7.12 32.06
CA ARG A 51 6.97 -5.89 32.01
C ARG A 51 7.12 -5.20 30.67
N ILE A 52 6.18 -4.33 30.34
CA ILE A 52 6.24 -3.46 29.16
C ILE A 52 6.29 -2.02 29.65
N VAL A 53 7.28 -1.27 29.18
CA VAL A 53 7.46 0.15 29.53
C VAL A 53 7.46 1.00 28.28
N ASN A 54 6.94 2.23 28.39
CA ASN A 54 7.08 3.24 27.36
C ASN A 54 8.52 3.75 27.33
N GLU A 55 9.16 3.75 26.16
CA GLU A 55 10.53 4.22 26.02
C GLU A 55 10.65 5.75 26.09
N GLU A 56 9.56 6.48 25.85
CA GLU A 56 9.53 7.94 25.91
C GLU A 56 9.77 8.47 27.33
N ASP A 57 9.13 7.86 28.33
CA ASP A 57 9.10 8.37 29.71
C ASP A 57 9.40 7.32 30.79
N GLY A 58 9.60 6.06 30.39
CA GLY A 58 9.88 4.94 31.30
C GLY A 58 8.68 4.45 32.09
N GLN A 59 7.47 4.95 31.84
CA GLN A 59 6.28 4.52 32.56
C GLN A 59 5.90 3.07 32.20
N ALA A 60 5.46 2.32 33.21
CA ALA A 60 4.97 0.96 33.01
C ALA A 60 3.62 0.99 32.29
N VAL A 61 3.58 0.42 31.09
CA VAL A 61 2.36 0.17 30.30
C VAL A 61 1.70 -1.11 30.78
N LEU A 62 2.51 -2.15 31.00
CA LEU A 62 2.13 -3.34 31.75
C LEU A 62 3.12 -3.50 32.91
N PRO A 63 2.65 -3.59 34.17
CA PRO A 63 3.53 -3.88 35.29
C PRO A 63 4.09 -5.30 35.19
N TRP A 64 5.05 -5.65 36.04
CA TRP A 64 5.65 -6.99 36.09
C TRP A 64 4.57 -8.09 36.14
N GLN A 65 4.55 -8.91 35.08
CA GLN A 65 3.69 -10.08 34.93
C GLN A 65 4.51 -11.34 35.19
N PRO A 66 4.00 -12.31 35.97
CA PRO A 66 4.68 -13.57 36.19
C PRO A 66 4.67 -14.43 34.91
N CYS A 67 5.79 -15.09 34.63
CA CYS A 67 5.90 -16.07 33.55
C CYS A 67 5.49 -17.46 34.00
N GLY A 68 5.07 -18.30 33.04
CA GLY A 68 5.01 -19.75 33.24
C GLY A 68 6.42 -20.31 33.29
N MET A 69 6.73 -21.07 34.35
CA MET A 69 8.00 -21.75 34.55
C MET A 69 7.87 -23.21 34.12
N HIS A 70 8.84 -23.72 33.37
CA HIS A 70 8.84 -25.06 32.80
C HIS A 70 10.08 -25.85 33.22
N GLU A 71 10.07 -27.16 32.93
CA GLU A 71 11.23 -28.02 33.15
C GLU A 71 12.48 -27.52 32.41
N LYS A 72 13.65 -27.99 32.85
CA LYS A 72 14.95 -27.68 32.23
C LYS A 72 15.23 -26.17 32.10
N GLN A 73 14.77 -25.38 33.08
CA GLN A 73 15.01 -23.93 33.15
C GLN A 73 14.43 -23.11 32.00
N HIS A 74 13.30 -23.55 31.42
CA HIS A 74 12.59 -22.77 30.40
C HIS A 74 11.48 -21.92 31.02
N TRP A 75 11.10 -20.85 30.34
CA TRP A 75 9.99 -19.99 30.71
C TRP A 75 9.21 -19.50 29.49
N SER A 76 7.97 -19.10 29.69
CA SER A 76 7.15 -18.48 28.64
C SER A 76 6.11 -17.52 29.21
N VAL A 77 5.74 -16.51 28.43
CA VAL A 77 4.61 -15.62 28.73
C VAL A 77 3.87 -15.24 27.44
N ARG A 78 2.56 -14.99 27.56
CA ARG A 78 1.75 -14.33 26.55
C ARG A 78 1.10 -13.10 27.20
N LEU A 79 1.30 -11.95 26.59
CA LEU A 79 0.82 -10.65 27.05
C LEU A 79 -0.12 -10.05 26.02
N SER A 80 -1.14 -9.32 26.47
CA SER A 80 -1.94 -8.44 25.63
C SER A 80 -1.45 -7.02 25.83
N VAL A 81 -0.83 -6.43 24.81
CA VAL A 81 -0.14 -5.14 24.89
C VAL A 81 -0.98 -4.09 24.15
N PRO A 82 -1.28 -2.92 24.76
CA PRO A 82 -2.08 -1.88 24.11
C PRO A 82 -1.33 -1.25 22.93
N ALA A 83 -2.09 -0.81 21.92
CA ALA A 83 -1.58 -0.07 20.78
C ALA A 83 -0.85 1.21 21.20
N GLY A 84 0.26 1.50 20.52
CA GLY A 84 1.19 2.57 20.87
C GLY A 84 2.63 2.06 20.91
N GLY A 85 3.47 2.84 21.58
CA GLY A 85 4.91 2.65 21.62
C GLY A 85 5.64 3.87 21.05
N LEU A 86 6.97 3.85 21.04
CA LEU A 86 7.80 2.65 21.17
C LEU A 86 7.91 2.13 22.61
N TYR A 87 7.82 0.81 22.76
CA TYR A 87 7.91 0.11 24.02
C TYR A 87 9.22 -0.65 24.16
N ARG A 88 9.64 -0.84 25.41
CA ARG A 88 10.66 -1.80 25.80
C ARG A 88 10.02 -2.93 26.58
N ALA A 89 10.25 -4.17 26.14
CA ALA A 89 9.94 -5.34 26.94
C ALA A 89 11.15 -5.64 27.83
N GLU A 90 10.93 -5.68 29.14
CA GLU A 90 11.98 -5.96 30.12
C GLU A 90 11.68 -7.27 30.81
N THR A 91 12.71 -8.11 30.97
CA THR A 91 12.60 -9.37 31.70
C THR A 91 13.50 -9.35 32.93
N CYS A 92 13.12 -10.12 33.95
CA CYS A 92 13.94 -10.31 35.13
C CYS A 92 13.62 -11.62 35.85
N LEU A 93 14.54 -12.08 36.69
CA LEU A 93 14.41 -13.30 37.47
C LEU A 93 14.42 -12.96 38.97
N ARG A 94 13.32 -13.29 39.66
CA ARG A 94 13.28 -13.26 41.11
C ARG A 94 13.76 -14.60 41.65
N ILE A 95 14.71 -14.56 42.60
CA ILE A 95 15.30 -15.77 43.22
C ILE A 95 15.20 -15.75 44.76
N ARG A 96 14.65 -14.69 45.35
CA ARG A 96 14.46 -14.53 46.80
C ARG A 96 13.02 -14.13 47.11
N LYS A 97 12.55 -14.52 48.29
CA LYS A 97 11.15 -14.28 48.74
C LYS A 97 10.91 -12.84 49.19
N ASP A 98 11.96 -12.20 49.70
CA ASP A 98 11.99 -10.88 50.32
C ASP A 98 12.40 -9.76 49.35
N ASP A 99 12.32 -9.99 48.04
CA ASP A 99 12.59 -8.97 47.01
C ASP A 99 11.38 -8.00 46.94
N PRO A 100 11.35 -6.88 47.71
CA PRO A 100 10.10 -6.29 48.19
C PRO A 100 9.33 -5.51 47.12
N ALA A 101 9.93 -5.24 45.95
CA ALA A 101 9.35 -4.36 44.95
C ALA A 101 9.61 -4.77 43.49
N MET A 102 10.20 -5.94 43.22
CA MET A 102 10.72 -6.27 41.88
C MET A 102 11.64 -5.16 41.31
N GLU A 103 12.26 -4.36 42.19
CA GLU A 103 13.10 -3.22 41.83
C GLU A 103 14.54 -3.63 41.55
N TRP A 104 15.04 -4.64 42.26
CA TRP A 104 16.41 -5.15 42.12
C TRP A 104 16.50 -6.68 41.87
N PRO A 105 15.61 -7.28 41.04
CA PRO A 105 15.70 -8.69 40.69
C PRO A 105 16.98 -8.96 39.89
N LEU A 106 17.32 -10.24 39.76
CA LEU A 106 18.38 -10.64 38.85
C LEU A 106 17.98 -10.27 37.42
N ARG A 107 18.95 -9.77 36.64
CA ARG A 107 18.71 -9.22 35.30
C ARG A 107 17.99 -10.19 34.35
N GLY A 108 17.46 -9.63 33.27
CA GLY A 108 17.05 -10.39 32.10
C GLY A 108 17.47 -9.70 30.81
N ASP A 109 17.08 -10.26 29.68
CA ASP A 109 17.17 -9.58 28.38
C ASP A 109 16.09 -8.50 28.25
N MET A 110 16.35 -7.53 27.38
CA MET A 110 15.42 -6.47 27.01
C MET A 110 15.26 -6.45 25.49
N ILE A 111 14.05 -6.13 25.04
CA ILE A 111 13.73 -5.95 23.62
C ILE A 111 13.27 -4.51 23.44
N HIS A 112 13.95 -3.78 22.56
CA HIS A 112 13.78 -2.34 22.39
C HIS A 112 12.91 -2.00 21.19
N HIS A 113 12.34 -0.79 21.19
CA HIS A 113 11.67 -0.22 20.03
C HIS A 113 10.49 -1.05 19.49
N LEU A 114 9.78 -1.75 20.37
CA LEU A 114 8.59 -2.51 19.99
C LEU A 114 7.43 -1.56 19.71
N GLY A 115 6.80 -1.71 18.56
CA GLY A 115 5.55 -1.03 18.24
C GLY A 115 4.36 -1.96 18.34
N VAL A 116 3.22 -1.47 18.81
CA VAL A 116 1.92 -2.13 18.64
C VAL A 116 1.04 -1.23 17.79
N GLY A 117 0.82 -1.61 16.53
CA GLY A 117 0.22 -0.74 15.54
C GLY A 117 -0.19 -1.48 14.29
N ASP A 118 -0.02 -0.88 13.11
CA ASP A 118 -0.61 -1.40 11.88
C ASP A 118 0.44 -1.80 10.83
N LEU A 119 0.28 -3.00 10.29
CA LEU A 119 1.15 -3.62 9.30
C LEU A 119 0.56 -3.52 7.90
N TRP A 120 1.34 -2.97 6.98
CA TRP A 120 0.95 -2.79 5.58
C TRP A 120 1.91 -3.53 4.66
N ILE A 121 1.37 -4.39 3.81
CA ILE A 121 2.17 -5.07 2.77
C ILE A 121 2.37 -4.11 1.60
N ILE A 122 3.60 -4.00 1.11
CA ILE A 122 3.93 -3.36 -0.15
C ILE A 122 4.07 -4.43 -1.23
N ALA A 123 3.25 -4.35 -2.27
CA ALA A 123 3.18 -5.34 -3.35
C ALA A 123 3.06 -4.68 -4.72
N GLY A 124 3.41 -5.45 -5.76
CA GLY A 124 3.40 -5.00 -7.14
C GLY A 124 4.79 -4.98 -7.77
N GLN A 125 5.06 -3.97 -8.59
CA GLN A 125 6.27 -3.93 -9.43
C GLN A 125 7.26 -2.80 -9.06
N SER A 126 8.08 -2.35 -10.01
CA SER A 126 9.17 -1.38 -9.83
C SER A 126 8.73 -0.05 -9.18
N ASN A 127 7.57 0.50 -9.55
CA ASN A 127 7.04 1.71 -8.90
C ASN A 127 6.63 1.46 -7.43
N ALA A 128 6.26 0.23 -7.06
CA ALA A 128 6.03 -0.15 -5.66
C ALA A 128 7.35 -0.38 -4.91
N ALA A 129 8.26 -1.14 -5.51
CA ALA A 129 9.61 -1.41 -4.99
C ALA A 129 10.40 -0.10 -4.73
N GLY A 130 10.10 0.93 -5.51
CA GLY A 130 10.68 2.26 -5.40
C GLY A 130 11.83 2.41 -6.37
N TYR A 131 11.52 2.78 -7.61
CA TYR A 131 12.53 3.06 -8.64
C TYR A 131 12.79 4.58 -8.81
N GLY A 132 12.26 5.41 -7.93
CA GLY A 132 12.46 6.86 -8.02
C GLY A 132 13.92 7.27 -7.86
N LYS A 133 14.45 8.02 -8.82
CA LYS A 133 15.84 8.50 -8.84
C LYS A 133 15.89 10.02 -8.70
N GLY A 134 16.92 10.50 -8.01
CA GLY A 134 17.13 11.91 -7.73
C GLY A 134 17.01 12.23 -6.23
N PRO A 135 17.28 13.49 -5.85
CA PRO A 135 17.19 13.94 -4.46
C PRO A 135 15.74 13.99 -3.97
N TYR A 136 15.56 13.85 -2.66
CA TYR A 136 14.26 13.91 -1.98
C TYR A 136 14.40 14.40 -0.55
N ASP A 137 13.32 14.95 -0.01
CA ASP A 137 13.16 15.29 1.40
C ASP A 137 12.12 14.34 2.02
N ASP A 138 12.58 13.12 2.33
CA ASP A 138 11.76 12.09 2.96
C ASP A 138 12.61 11.27 3.92
N GLN A 139 13.04 11.93 5.01
CA GLN A 139 13.87 11.30 6.03
C GLN A 139 13.11 10.20 6.79
N PRO A 140 13.82 9.19 7.33
CA PRO A 140 13.26 8.19 8.25
C PRO A 140 12.62 8.81 9.48
N GLU A 141 11.67 8.09 10.10
CA GLU A 141 10.97 8.54 11.30
C GLU A 141 10.74 7.39 12.30
N LEU A 142 11.00 7.65 13.59
CA LEU A 142 10.70 6.71 14.66
C LEU A 142 9.20 6.38 14.70
N GLY A 143 8.88 5.10 14.89
CA GLY A 143 7.51 4.60 14.79
C GLY A 143 7.08 4.24 13.36
N VAL A 144 7.95 4.40 12.34
CA VAL A 144 7.74 3.83 11.01
C VAL A 144 8.86 2.83 10.73
N HIS A 145 8.55 1.55 10.85
CA HIS A 145 9.53 0.46 10.77
C HIS A 145 9.23 -0.42 9.55
N MET A 146 10.19 -1.24 9.16
CA MET A 146 9.99 -2.22 8.10
C MET A 146 10.64 -3.55 8.42
N LEU A 147 10.00 -4.63 7.96
CA LEU A 147 10.64 -5.93 7.85
C LEU A 147 11.48 -5.93 6.58
N ARG A 148 12.81 -5.96 6.74
CA ARG A 148 13.78 -6.02 5.65
C ARG A 148 13.83 -7.42 5.07
N HIS A 149 14.33 -7.56 3.84
CA HIS A 149 14.47 -8.86 3.18
C HIS A 149 15.43 -9.82 3.88
N ASN A 150 16.31 -9.32 4.74
CA ASN A 150 17.18 -10.17 5.57
C ASN A 150 16.48 -10.76 6.80
N GLY A 151 15.16 -10.58 6.94
CA GLY A 151 14.35 -11.09 8.05
C GLY A 151 14.41 -10.25 9.33
N HIS A 152 15.10 -9.10 9.32
CA HIS A 152 15.20 -8.22 10.48
C HIS A 152 14.27 -7.02 10.36
N TRP A 153 13.65 -6.66 11.48
CA TRP A 153 12.97 -5.37 11.61
C TRP A 153 13.99 -4.26 11.82
N ASP A 154 13.74 -3.13 11.16
CA ASP A 154 14.56 -1.92 11.27
C ASP A 154 13.69 -0.67 11.07
N MET A 155 14.22 0.50 11.35
CA MET A 155 13.61 1.77 10.93
C MET A 155 13.44 1.76 9.40
N ALA A 156 12.28 2.22 8.92
CA ALA A 156 12.02 2.29 7.50
C ALA A 156 12.86 3.41 6.86
N THR A 157 13.73 3.04 5.92
CA THR A 157 14.60 3.98 5.21
C THR A 157 14.66 3.63 3.72
N HIS A 158 14.68 4.65 2.86
CA HIS A 158 14.91 4.45 1.43
C HIS A 158 16.34 3.91 1.17
N PRO A 159 16.53 3.03 0.19
CA PRO A 159 15.48 2.39 -0.62
C PRO A 159 14.80 1.24 0.13
N LEU A 160 13.46 1.16 0.04
CA LEU A 160 12.67 0.16 0.78
C LEU A 160 12.84 -1.27 0.26
N ASN A 161 13.19 -1.47 -1.02
CA ASN A 161 13.36 -2.81 -1.63
C ASN A 161 14.82 -3.25 -1.74
N GLU A 162 15.70 -2.74 -0.87
CA GLU A 162 17.11 -3.16 -0.85
C GLU A 162 17.24 -4.64 -0.46
N SER A 163 18.19 -5.35 -1.07
CA SER A 163 18.27 -6.82 -1.00
C SER A 163 19.51 -7.34 -0.27
N THR A 164 20.14 -6.52 0.58
CA THR A 164 21.35 -6.88 1.33
C THR A 164 21.05 -8.04 2.28
N GLY A 165 21.71 -9.18 2.05
CA GLY A 165 21.49 -10.38 2.88
C GLY A 165 20.09 -10.97 2.75
N THR A 166 19.40 -10.75 1.62
CA THR A 166 18.03 -11.24 1.41
C THR A 166 17.88 -12.74 1.68
N LEU A 167 16.87 -13.08 2.48
CA LEU A 167 16.35 -14.43 2.68
C LEU A 167 15.25 -14.78 1.66
N HIS A 168 14.87 -13.82 0.83
CA HIS A 168 13.78 -13.89 -0.14
C HIS A 168 14.30 -13.62 -1.56
N PRO A 169 15.01 -14.59 -2.19
CA PRO A 169 15.48 -14.45 -3.57
C PRO A 169 14.40 -14.14 -4.62
N PRO A 170 13.14 -14.63 -4.52
CA PRO A 170 12.12 -14.41 -5.55
C PRO A 170 11.82 -12.93 -5.83
N ASN A 171 11.88 -12.05 -4.84
CA ASN A 171 11.64 -10.61 -5.00
C ASN A 171 12.92 -9.76 -4.90
N ARG A 172 14.09 -10.35 -5.16
CA ARG A 172 15.37 -9.64 -5.18
C ARG A 172 15.50 -8.78 -6.45
N GLU A 173 15.75 -7.49 -6.27
CA GLU A 173 15.92 -6.57 -7.40
C GLU A 173 17.23 -6.80 -8.17
N TRP A 174 17.15 -6.63 -9.49
CA TRP A 174 18.32 -6.68 -10.39
C TRP A 174 19.22 -5.45 -10.28
N SER A 175 18.67 -4.33 -9.83
CA SER A 175 19.35 -3.05 -9.72
C SER A 175 19.03 -2.41 -8.39
N ASN A 176 19.93 -1.57 -7.89
CA ASN A 176 19.67 -0.85 -6.64
C ASN A 176 18.38 -0.02 -6.78
N PRO A 177 17.40 -0.21 -5.90
CA PRO A 177 16.19 0.61 -5.90
C PRO A 177 16.52 2.05 -5.47
N GLY A 178 15.49 2.87 -5.36
CA GLY A 178 15.53 4.28 -4.98
C GLY A 178 14.33 4.64 -4.12
N HIS A 179 13.79 5.83 -4.35
CA HIS A 179 12.66 6.36 -3.57
C HIS A 179 11.37 5.60 -3.87
N SER A 180 10.57 5.35 -2.82
CA SER A 180 9.28 4.66 -2.85
C SER A 180 8.17 5.57 -2.29
N PRO A 181 6.89 5.44 -2.71
CA PRO A 181 5.80 6.21 -2.13
C PRO A 181 5.44 5.81 -0.69
N PHE A 182 5.94 4.67 -0.20
CA PHE A 182 5.38 4.05 1.00
C PHE A 182 5.99 4.50 2.33
N LEU A 183 7.15 5.15 2.32
CA LEU A 183 7.71 5.74 3.55
C LEU A 183 6.86 6.94 4.00
N VAL A 184 6.61 7.90 3.11
CA VAL A 184 5.71 9.03 3.41
C VAL A 184 4.30 8.55 3.77
N PHE A 185 3.79 7.49 3.12
CA PHE A 185 2.51 6.86 3.50
C PHE A 185 2.51 6.47 4.99
N GLY A 186 3.53 5.72 5.42
CA GLY A 186 3.65 5.28 6.81
C GLY A 186 3.78 6.46 7.78
N LYS A 187 4.55 7.50 7.42
CA LYS A 187 4.71 8.71 8.24
C LYS A 187 3.39 9.46 8.40
N ARG A 188 2.61 9.62 7.32
CA ARG A 188 1.30 10.28 7.37
C ARG A 188 0.29 9.50 8.21
N LEU A 189 0.29 8.17 8.12
CA LEU A 189 -0.55 7.34 8.97
C LEU A 189 -0.15 7.46 10.44
N LYS A 190 1.13 7.26 10.76
CA LYS A 190 1.64 7.39 12.13
C LYS A 190 1.30 8.74 12.73
N GLN A 191 1.45 9.83 11.96
CA GLN A 191 1.13 11.18 12.40
C GLN A 191 -0.36 11.34 12.76
N ALA A 192 -1.25 10.75 11.96
CA ALA A 192 -2.69 10.93 12.11
C ALA A 192 -3.33 9.95 13.11
N THR A 193 -2.82 8.72 13.23
CA THR A 193 -3.38 7.69 14.12
C THR A 193 -2.67 7.62 15.47
N GLY A 194 -1.43 8.12 15.56
CA GLY A 194 -0.56 7.93 16.73
C GLY A 194 -0.02 6.51 16.88
N TYR A 195 -0.32 5.59 15.95
CA TYR A 195 0.15 4.21 16.01
C TYR A 195 1.48 4.04 15.27
N PRO A 196 2.37 3.16 15.77
CA PRO A 196 3.49 2.66 14.98
C PRO A 196 2.99 2.01 13.69
N ILE A 197 3.72 2.21 12.59
CA ILE A 197 3.41 1.63 11.28
C ILE A 197 4.54 0.71 10.87
N GLY A 198 4.20 -0.53 10.56
CA GLY A 198 5.13 -1.51 10.01
C GLY A 198 4.90 -1.71 8.51
N LEU A 199 5.96 -1.64 7.72
CA LEU A 199 5.93 -1.89 6.28
C LEU A 199 6.56 -3.25 5.98
N ILE A 200 5.88 -4.05 5.16
CA ILE A 200 6.35 -5.37 4.74
C ILE A 200 6.59 -5.31 3.24
N GLN A 201 7.84 -5.24 2.81
CA GLN A 201 8.19 -5.11 1.40
C GLN A 201 8.15 -6.48 0.70
N THR A 202 7.40 -6.59 -0.40
CA THR A 202 7.30 -7.83 -1.18
C THR A 202 7.38 -7.62 -2.70
N ALA A 203 7.35 -6.37 -3.17
CA ALA A 203 7.32 -6.03 -4.58
C ALA A 203 8.57 -6.49 -5.35
N LEU A 204 8.43 -6.66 -6.68
CA LEU A 204 9.54 -6.96 -7.59
C LEU A 204 9.41 -6.21 -8.92
N GLY A 205 10.45 -5.46 -9.29
CA GLY A 205 10.57 -4.81 -10.59
C GLY A 205 10.26 -5.71 -11.79
N GLY A 206 9.44 -5.21 -12.72
CA GLY A 206 9.08 -5.92 -13.96
C GLY A 206 8.05 -7.06 -13.81
N SER A 207 7.60 -7.38 -12.59
CA SER A 207 6.64 -8.47 -12.38
C SER A 207 5.28 -8.24 -13.07
N HIS A 208 4.77 -9.31 -13.66
CA HIS A 208 3.42 -9.38 -14.22
C HIS A 208 2.42 -9.79 -13.14
N LEU A 209 1.13 -9.53 -13.35
CA LEU A 209 0.08 -9.97 -12.43
C LEU A 209 0.06 -11.49 -12.23
N ARG A 210 0.45 -12.27 -13.26
CA ARG A 210 0.51 -13.74 -13.21
C ARG A 210 1.46 -14.29 -12.15
N SER A 211 2.53 -13.56 -11.83
CA SER A 211 3.48 -13.93 -10.76
C SER A 211 2.87 -13.72 -9.36
N TRP A 212 1.82 -12.90 -9.27
CA TRP A 212 1.04 -12.63 -8.07
C TRP A 212 -0.26 -13.44 -7.98
N ASN A 213 -0.62 -14.20 -9.02
CA ASN A 213 -1.80 -15.06 -9.01
C ASN A 213 -1.41 -16.52 -8.70
N PRO A 214 -1.87 -17.10 -7.57
CA PRO A 214 -1.57 -18.49 -7.22
C PRO A 214 -2.17 -19.52 -8.19
N GLU A 215 -3.15 -19.14 -9.01
CA GLU A 215 -3.72 -19.98 -10.08
C GLU A 215 -2.92 -19.92 -11.39
N GLU A 216 -1.92 -19.04 -11.47
CA GLU A 216 -1.01 -18.89 -12.62
C GLU A 216 0.42 -19.26 -12.20
N GLU A 217 1.39 -18.33 -12.27
CA GLU A 217 2.77 -18.60 -11.84
C GLU A 217 2.88 -18.57 -10.31
N GLY A 218 2.32 -17.52 -9.68
CA GLY A 218 2.15 -17.40 -8.23
C GLY A 218 3.43 -17.39 -7.37
N GLU A 219 4.60 -17.22 -7.95
CA GLU A 219 5.87 -17.26 -7.20
C GLU A 219 6.01 -16.11 -6.21
N LEU A 220 5.63 -14.89 -6.59
CA LEU A 220 5.66 -13.72 -5.72
C LEU A 220 4.55 -13.76 -4.68
N TYR A 221 3.40 -14.34 -5.03
CA TYR A 221 2.31 -14.61 -4.08
C TYR A 221 2.79 -15.51 -2.93
N ARG A 222 3.42 -16.66 -3.26
CA ARG A 222 3.96 -17.59 -2.26
C ARG A 222 5.07 -16.95 -1.42
N ASN A 223 5.95 -16.16 -2.05
CA ASN A 223 7.01 -15.42 -1.36
C ASN A 223 6.45 -14.38 -0.39
N MET A 224 5.45 -13.59 -0.80
CA MET A 224 4.74 -12.64 0.08
C MET A 224 4.20 -13.33 1.32
N LYS A 225 3.55 -14.49 1.18
CA LYS A 225 3.03 -15.26 2.32
C LYS A 225 4.14 -15.63 3.31
N GLN A 226 5.28 -16.11 2.82
CA GLN A 226 6.43 -16.45 3.68
C GLN A 226 6.98 -15.24 4.43
N ILE A 227 7.05 -14.07 3.80
CA ILE A 227 7.47 -12.82 4.45
C ILE A 227 6.45 -12.40 5.52
N VAL A 228 5.15 -12.47 5.22
CA VAL A 228 4.08 -12.10 6.16
C VAL A 228 3.98 -13.06 7.33
N GLU A 229 4.32 -14.34 7.13
CA GLU A 229 4.48 -15.31 8.23
C GLU A 229 5.56 -14.88 9.21
N GLN A 230 6.71 -14.39 8.73
CA GLN A 230 7.79 -13.84 9.57
C GLN A 230 7.34 -12.58 10.34
N ALA A 231 6.39 -11.81 9.79
CA ALA A 231 5.79 -10.65 10.44
C ALA A 231 4.64 -11.01 11.42
N GLY A 232 4.32 -12.29 11.62
CA GLY A 232 3.28 -12.74 12.56
C GLY A 232 1.89 -12.94 11.94
N ARG A 233 1.78 -13.04 10.61
CA ARG A 233 0.60 -13.44 9.82
C ARG A 233 -0.60 -12.49 9.80
N LYS A 234 -0.64 -11.48 10.67
CA LYS A 234 -1.73 -10.49 10.74
C LYS A 234 -1.31 -9.20 10.03
N ILE A 235 -2.22 -8.60 9.27
CA ILE A 235 -2.00 -7.35 8.53
C ILE A 235 -3.19 -6.40 8.65
N LYS A 236 -2.98 -5.12 8.37
CA LYS A 236 -4.03 -4.10 8.24
C LYS A 236 -4.53 -3.98 6.80
N GLY A 237 -3.64 -4.09 5.82
CA GLY A 237 -3.99 -3.90 4.41
C GLY A 237 -2.81 -4.07 3.45
N ILE A 238 -3.10 -3.96 2.16
CA ILE A 238 -2.13 -4.11 1.06
C ILE A 238 -2.05 -2.80 0.28
N LEU A 239 -0.82 -2.38 -0.01
CA LEU A 239 -0.45 -1.29 -0.90
C LEU A 239 -0.01 -1.92 -2.22
N TRP A 240 -0.79 -1.72 -3.28
CA TRP A 240 -0.59 -2.37 -4.57
C TRP A 240 -0.27 -1.36 -5.67
N TYR A 241 0.88 -1.51 -6.33
CA TYR A 241 1.19 -0.72 -7.52
C TYR A 241 1.83 -1.58 -8.60
N GLN A 242 1.00 -2.02 -9.54
CA GLN A 242 1.36 -2.91 -10.64
C GLN A 242 0.45 -2.65 -11.85
N GLY A 243 0.91 -3.05 -13.02
CA GLY A 243 0.12 -3.18 -14.24
C GLY A 243 0.90 -2.82 -15.50
N CYS A 244 2.07 -2.18 -15.38
CA CYS A 244 2.81 -1.75 -16.58
C CYS A 244 3.28 -2.94 -17.42
N SER A 245 3.67 -4.06 -16.79
CA SER A 245 4.10 -5.25 -17.54
C SER A 245 2.94 -5.86 -18.33
N ASP A 246 1.76 -5.97 -17.73
CA ASP A 246 0.54 -6.44 -18.41
C ASP A 246 0.02 -5.47 -19.49
N ALA A 247 0.36 -4.18 -19.38
CA ALA A 247 0.03 -3.14 -20.37
C ALA A 247 1.03 -3.08 -21.54
N ASN A 248 2.24 -3.62 -21.39
CA ASN A 248 3.33 -3.54 -22.36
C ASN A 248 3.45 -4.75 -23.30
N MET A 249 2.44 -5.63 -23.32
CA MET A 249 2.43 -6.88 -24.09
C MET A 249 1.24 -6.93 -25.07
N PRO A 250 1.21 -6.10 -26.13
CA PRO A 250 0.08 -5.99 -27.05
C PRO A 250 -0.26 -7.29 -27.81
N GLU A 251 0.68 -8.22 -27.87
CA GLU A 251 0.52 -9.56 -28.46
C GLU A 251 -0.19 -10.57 -27.55
N THR A 252 -0.49 -10.20 -26.31
CA THR A 252 -1.15 -11.06 -25.30
C THR A 252 -2.52 -10.53 -24.90
N ASP A 253 -3.30 -11.36 -24.19
CA ASP A 253 -4.58 -10.96 -23.60
C ASP A 253 -4.46 -10.44 -22.16
N GLU A 254 -3.24 -10.16 -21.68
CA GLU A 254 -2.99 -9.78 -20.28
C GLU A 254 -3.70 -8.48 -19.90
N SER A 255 -3.65 -7.45 -20.77
CA SER A 255 -4.37 -6.20 -20.57
C SER A 255 -5.89 -6.36 -20.58
N VAL A 256 -6.41 -7.31 -21.38
CA VAL A 256 -7.85 -7.61 -21.51
C VAL A 256 -8.38 -8.32 -20.27
N THR A 257 -7.59 -9.23 -19.70
CA THR A 257 -8.00 -10.08 -18.57
C THR A 257 -7.62 -9.52 -17.20
N TYR A 258 -6.98 -8.35 -17.14
CA TYR A 258 -6.39 -7.78 -15.93
C TYR A 258 -7.39 -7.70 -14.76
N LEU A 259 -8.59 -7.13 -14.96
CA LEU A 259 -9.59 -6.97 -13.90
C LEU A 259 -9.98 -8.32 -13.28
N ARG A 260 -10.27 -9.32 -14.11
CA ARG A 260 -10.65 -10.67 -13.67
C ARG A 260 -9.53 -11.29 -12.84
N ARG A 261 -8.31 -11.27 -13.36
CA ARG A 261 -7.15 -11.85 -12.67
C ARG A 261 -6.84 -11.11 -11.37
N PHE A 262 -6.97 -9.78 -11.35
CA PHE A 262 -6.73 -8.99 -10.15
C PHE A 262 -7.78 -9.29 -9.07
N ARG A 263 -9.06 -9.49 -9.45
CA ARG A 263 -10.09 -9.97 -8.53
C ARG A 263 -9.72 -11.32 -7.93
N THR A 264 -9.28 -12.28 -8.74
CA THR A 264 -8.81 -13.58 -8.26
C THR A 264 -7.69 -13.42 -7.22
N VAL A 265 -6.69 -12.57 -7.48
CA VAL A 265 -5.61 -12.30 -6.51
C VAL A 265 -6.14 -11.71 -5.20
N VAL A 266 -7.06 -10.74 -5.27
CA VAL A 266 -7.67 -10.14 -4.07
C VAL A 266 -8.46 -11.17 -3.28
N ASP A 267 -9.20 -12.06 -3.93
CA ASP A 267 -9.98 -13.10 -3.25
C ASP A 267 -9.07 -14.10 -2.54
N HIS A 268 -7.96 -14.51 -3.17
CA HIS A 268 -6.94 -15.35 -2.53
C HIS A 268 -6.29 -14.66 -1.32
N TRP A 269 -5.97 -13.36 -1.41
CA TRP A 269 -5.47 -12.62 -0.25
C TRP A 269 -6.47 -12.59 0.91
N ARG A 270 -7.76 -12.39 0.63
CA ARG A 270 -8.80 -12.39 1.68
C ARG A 270 -8.90 -13.73 2.37
N GLU A 271 -8.88 -14.82 1.61
CA GLU A 271 -8.91 -16.17 2.15
C GLU A 271 -7.69 -16.43 3.03
N ASP A 272 -6.49 -16.17 2.52
CA ASP A 272 -5.24 -16.49 3.21
C ASP A 272 -4.99 -15.63 4.46
N PHE A 273 -5.43 -14.36 4.45
CA PHE A 273 -5.30 -13.46 5.58
C PHE A 273 -6.54 -13.44 6.49
N GLY A 274 -7.61 -14.14 6.14
CA GLY A 274 -8.85 -14.23 6.92
C GLY A 274 -9.56 -12.89 7.10
N LEU A 275 -9.54 -12.04 6.06
CA LEU A 275 -10.08 -10.68 6.09
C LEU A 275 -11.03 -10.45 4.90
N ASP A 276 -12.32 -10.74 5.09
CA ASP A 276 -13.36 -10.60 4.04
C ASP A 276 -13.38 -9.20 3.41
N THR A 277 -13.06 -8.17 4.19
CA THR A 277 -12.95 -6.78 3.73
C THR A 277 -11.51 -6.25 3.89
N LEU A 278 -10.51 -7.03 3.44
CA LEU A 278 -9.12 -6.60 3.37
C LEU A 278 -9.00 -5.30 2.55
N PRO A 279 -8.49 -4.20 3.13
CA PRO A 279 -8.21 -2.98 2.37
C PRO A 279 -7.05 -3.20 1.39
N VAL A 280 -7.30 -2.92 0.11
CA VAL A 280 -6.29 -2.92 -0.95
C VAL A 280 -6.26 -1.54 -1.60
N LEU A 281 -5.19 -0.80 -1.34
CA LEU A 281 -5.00 0.56 -1.83
C LEU A 281 -4.12 0.50 -3.08
N THR A 282 -4.72 0.77 -4.24
CA THR A 282 -4.07 0.67 -5.54
C THR A 282 -3.72 2.03 -6.13
N VAL A 283 -2.83 2.04 -7.12
CA VAL A 283 -2.44 3.25 -7.88
C VAL A 283 -2.74 3.02 -9.36
N GLN A 284 -3.50 3.93 -9.99
CA GLN A 284 -3.72 3.88 -11.43
C GLN A 284 -2.41 4.19 -12.16
N LEU A 285 -2.10 3.48 -13.25
CA LEU A 285 -0.81 3.65 -13.93
C LEU A 285 -0.56 5.10 -14.36
N ASN A 286 0.67 5.58 -14.14
CA ASN A 286 1.15 6.90 -14.60
C ASN A 286 1.49 6.85 -16.11
N ARG A 287 2.19 7.81 -16.68
CA ARG A 287 2.56 7.84 -18.09
C ARG A 287 3.76 6.95 -18.42
N LEU A 288 3.84 6.55 -19.68
CA LEU A 288 5.00 5.96 -20.33
C LEU A 288 5.45 6.87 -21.47
N ILE A 289 6.66 7.43 -21.38
CA ILE A 289 7.20 8.38 -22.35
C ILE A 289 8.39 7.80 -23.12
N GLY A 290 8.65 8.31 -24.34
CA GLY A 290 9.90 8.03 -25.06
C GLY A 290 10.06 6.59 -25.59
N TRP A 291 9.00 5.79 -25.62
CA TRP A 291 8.96 4.49 -26.30
C TRP A 291 8.34 4.64 -27.69
N GLU A 292 8.57 3.69 -28.60
CA GLU A 292 7.80 3.64 -29.85
C GLU A 292 6.34 3.32 -29.52
N VAL A 293 5.50 4.35 -29.52
CA VAL A 293 4.08 4.23 -29.22
C VAL A 293 3.33 3.74 -30.46
N SER A 294 2.50 2.72 -30.27
CA SER A 294 1.55 2.24 -31.27
C SER A 294 0.13 2.31 -30.70
N ASP A 295 -0.88 2.41 -31.57
CA ASP A 295 -2.29 2.36 -31.16
C ASP A 295 -2.60 1.09 -30.34
N ALA A 296 -1.95 -0.03 -30.66
CA ALA A 296 -2.08 -1.27 -29.90
C ALA A 296 -1.58 -1.13 -28.45
N LEU A 297 -0.45 -0.44 -28.25
CA LEU A 297 0.10 -0.19 -26.92
C LEU A 297 -0.77 0.79 -26.12
N ASP A 298 -1.23 1.87 -26.75
CA ASP A 298 -2.16 2.83 -26.12
C ASP A 298 -3.44 2.15 -25.64
N ARG A 299 -4.00 1.24 -26.46
CA ARG A 299 -5.19 0.47 -26.06
C ARG A 299 -4.91 -0.48 -24.90
N CYS A 300 -3.74 -1.11 -24.83
CA CYS A 300 -3.39 -1.97 -23.69
C CYS A 300 -3.26 -1.17 -22.39
N TRP A 301 -2.62 0.00 -22.47
CA TRP A 301 -2.54 0.96 -21.37
C TRP A 301 -3.93 1.45 -20.91
N GLY A 302 -4.79 1.83 -21.86
CA GLY A 302 -6.17 2.22 -21.59
C GLY A 302 -6.96 1.12 -20.88
N ARG A 303 -6.86 -0.13 -21.35
CA ARG A 303 -7.53 -1.28 -20.71
C ARG A 303 -7.08 -1.52 -19.28
N VAL A 304 -5.77 -1.45 -18.98
CA VAL A 304 -5.27 -1.65 -17.62
C VAL A 304 -5.70 -0.50 -16.70
N ARG A 305 -5.63 0.75 -17.16
CA ARG A 305 -6.11 1.91 -16.37
C ARG A 305 -7.60 1.84 -16.09
N GLU A 306 -8.41 1.43 -17.08
CA GLU A 306 -9.84 1.19 -16.89
C GLU A 306 -10.09 0.04 -15.91
N ALA A 307 -9.37 -1.07 -16.04
CA ALA A 307 -9.47 -2.20 -15.10
C ALA A 307 -9.13 -1.79 -13.65
N GLN A 308 -8.16 -0.90 -13.45
CA GLN A 308 -7.82 -0.35 -12.13
C GLN A 308 -8.92 0.56 -11.58
N LYS A 309 -9.59 1.35 -12.44
CA LYS A 309 -10.78 2.13 -12.06
C LYS A 309 -11.94 1.21 -11.66
N GLN A 310 -12.28 0.24 -12.52
CA GLN A 310 -13.33 -0.75 -12.31
C GLN A 310 -13.09 -1.61 -11.07
N ALA A 311 -11.84 -1.98 -10.78
CA ALA A 311 -11.51 -2.74 -9.57
C ALA A 311 -11.95 -2.01 -8.29
N ALA A 312 -11.76 -0.69 -8.22
CA ALA A 312 -12.21 0.11 -7.08
C ALA A 312 -13.73 0.34 -7.02
N GLU A 313 -14.43 0.15 -8.15
CA GLU A 313 -15.90 0.23 -8.22
C GLU A 313 -16.56 -1.09 -7.86
N GLU A 314 -16.01 -2.20 -8.34
CA GLU A 314 -16.65 -3.51 -8.31
C GLU A 314 -16.18 -4.42 -7.16
N ILE A 315 -14.99 -4.18 -6.62
CA ILE A 315 -14.40 -5.05 -5.58
C ILE A 315 -14.41 -4.31 -4.24
N PRO A 316 -15.28 -4.70 -3.28
CA PRO A 316 -15.40 -4.00 -1.99
C PRO A 316 -14.06 -3.88 -1.26
N GLY A 317 -13.71 -2.72 -0.72
CA GLY A 317 -12.42 -2.55 -0.01
C GLY A 317 -11.19 -2.42 -0.90
N VAL A 318 -11.35 -2.43 -2.23
CA VAL A 318 -10.33 -1.98 -3.19
C VAL A 318 -10.52 -0.50 -3.46
N TYR A 319 -9.43 0.24 -3.47
CA TYR A 319 -9.42 1.68 -3.74
C TYR A 319 -8.35 2.01 -4.77
N VAL A 320 -8.48 3.13 -5.48
CA VAL A 320 -7.50 3.57 -6.47
C VAL A 320 -7.19 5.06 -6.30
N VAL A 321 -5.91 5.41 -6.35
CA VAL A 321 -5.47 6.81 -6.43
C VAL A 321 -4.89 7.12 -7.81
N PRO A 322 -5.06 8.34 -8.33
CA PRO A 322 -4.48 8.71 -9.61
C PRO A 322 -2.96 8.93 -9.51
N ALA A 323 -2.25 8.69 -10.60
CA ALA A 323 -0.82 9.01 -10.72
C ALA A 323 -0.44 9.80 -11.97
N LEU A 324 -1.35 10.07 -12.91
CA LEU A 324 -1.04 10.72 -14.19
C LEU A 324 -0.31 12.07 -14.07
N ASP A 325 -0.61 12.84 -13.03
CA ASP A 325 0.02 14.13 -12.75
C ASP A 325 1.37 14.02 -11.99
N SER A 326 1.89 12.79 -11.84
CA SER A 326 3.13 12.55 -11.14
C SER A 326 4.32 12.67 -12.11
N PRO A 327 5.38 13.42 -11.75
CA PRO A 327 6.61 13.46 -12.53
C PRO A 327 7.32 12.10 -12.56
N LEU A 328 8.10 11.86 -13.61
CA LEU A 328 8.87 10.63 -13.82
C LEU A 328 10.38 10.84 -13.59
N SER A 329 11.07 9.79 -13.16
CA SER A 329 12.55 9.73 -13.08
C SER A 329 13.18 9.38 -14.42
N ASP A 330 12.48 8.54 -15.17
CA ASP A 330 12.86 8.03 -16.48
C ASP A 330 11.60 7.95 -17.35
N ASN A 331 11.56 6.99 -18.28
CA ASN A 331 10.44 6.84 -19.19
C ASN A 331 9.16 6.28 -18.55
N ILE A 332 9.22 5.63 -17.37
CA ILE A 332 8.06 4.90 -16.79
C ILE A 332 7.99 4.94 -15.26
N HIS A 333 9.10 5.19 -14.58
CA HIS A 333 9.16 5.19 -13.12
C HIS A 333 8.91 6.58 -12.56
N ASN A 334 8.12 6.65 -11.49
CA ASN A 334 7.83 7.92 -10.80
C ASN A 334 9.11 8.54 -10.23
N SER A 335 9.19 9.86 -10.25
CA SER A 335 10.23 10.59 -9.52
C SER A 335 9.95 10.61 -8.01
N PRO A 336 10.95 10.96 -7.17
CA PRO A 336 10.68 11.11 -5.74
C PRO A 336 9.54 12.08 -5.44
N ALA A 337 9.42 13.19 -6.18
CA ALA A 337 8.29 14.12 -6.04
C ALA A 337 6.94 13.47 -6.42
N GLY A 338 6.91 12.61 -7.44
CA GLY A 338 5.72 11.84 -7.79
C GLY A 338 5.35 10.83 -6.71
N ASN A 339 6.35 10.11 -6.19
CA ASN A 339 6.16 9.14 -5.11
C ASN A 339 5.65 9.80 -3.81
N LEU A 340 6.13 11.00 -3.46
CA LEU A 340 5.61 11.76 -2.33
C LEU A 340 4.11 12.04 -2.50
N LYS A 341 3.71 12.53 -3.68
CA LYS A 341 2.30 12.79 -4.02
C LYS A 341 1.45 11.53 -3.89
N ILE A 342 1.90 10.42 -4.49
CA ILE A 342 1.19 9.14 -4.46
C ILE A 342 1.05 8.61 -3.03
N GLY A 343 2.12 8.65 -2.23
CA GLY A 343 2.11 8.19 -0.85
C GLY A 343 1.15 8.98 0.04
N GLU A 344 1.07 10.30 -0.14
CA GLU A 344 0.10 11.16 0.55
C GLU A 344 -1.35 10.86 0.15
N ARG A 345 -1.59 10.57 -1.14
CA ARG A 345 -2.91 10.14 -1.62
C ARG A 345 -3.34 8.82 -0.99
N LEU A 346 -2.45 7.82 -1.00
CA LEU A 346 -2.71 6.52 -0.37
C LEU A 346 -2.99 6.67 1.13
N ALA A 347 -2.24 7.53 1.82
CA ALA A 347 -2.47 7.78 3.24
C ALA A 347 -3.83 8.43 3.48
N ARG A 348 -4.24 9.39 2.63
CA ARG A 348 -5.57 9.99 2.70
C ARG A 348 -6.68 8.97 2.49
N VAL A 349 -6.53 8.06 1.52
CA VAL A 349 -7.50 6.97 1.31
C VAL A 349 -7.56 6.06 2.53
N ALA A 350 -6.41 5.62 3.06
CA ALA A 350 -6.37 4.81 4.26
C ALA A 350 -7.07 5.51 5.44
N LEU A 351 -6.72 6.76 5.74
CA LEU A 351 -7.34 7.53 6.83
C LEU A 351 -8.85 7.66 6.69
N SER A 352 -9.36 7.79 5.47
CA SER A 352 -10.80 7.97 5.24
C SER A 352 -11.54 6.65 5.22
N ALA A 353 -11.10 5.71 4.38
CA ALA A 353 -11.81 4.49 4.10
C ALA A 353 -11.53 3.35 5.09
N VAL A 354 -10.40 3.39 5.80
CA VAL A 354 -10.01 2.36 6.79
C VAL A 354 -10.11 2.86 8.22
N TYR A 355 -9.71 4.12 8.48
CA TYR A 355 -9.76 4.71 9.83
C TYR A 355 -10.97 5.63 10.07
N GLY A 356 -11.83 5.85 9.06
CA GLY A 356 -13.11 6.54 9.24
C GLY A 356 -13.03 8.06 9.32
N SER A 357 -11.94 8.70 8.90
CA SER A 357 -11.88 10.16 8.78
C SER A 357 -12.80 10.68 7.66
N HIS A 358 -13.26 11.93 7.77
CA HIS A 358 -14.20 12.54 6.83
C HIS A 358 -13.52 13.33 5.69
N LEU A 359 -12.33 12.92 5.25
CA LEU A 359 -11.63 13.59 4.16
C LEU A 359 -12.16 13.10 2.80
N PRO A 360 -12.34 13.98 1.79
CA PRO A 360 -12.59 13.53 0.43
C PRO A 360 -11.37 12.75 -0.10
N TYR A 361 -11.59 11.52 -0.54
CA TYR A 361 -10.51 10.56 -0.85
C TYR A 361 -10.69 9.82 -2.19
N ARG A 362 -11.69 10.17 -2.99
CA ARG A 362 -11.92 9.59 -4.32
C ARG A 362 -11.57 10.61 -5.38
N ALA A 363 -10.97 10.15 -6.47
CA ALA A 363 -10.69 10.99 -7.63
C ALA A 363 -11.93 11.06 -8.54
N PRO A 364 -12.11 12.16 -9.29
CA PRO A 364 -13.16 12.25 -10.30
C PRO A 364 -13.08 11.08 -11.28
N ARG A 365 -14.21 10.45 -11.56
CA ARG A 365 -14.29 9.34 -12.53
C ARG A 365 -15.47 9.55 -13.47
N ALA A 366 -15.24 9.38 -14.77
CA ALA A 366 -16.31 9.44 -15.75
C ALA A 366 -17.25 8.23 -15.57
N VAL A 367 -18.56 8.49 -15.49
CA VAL A 367 -19.58 7.47 -15.24
C VAL A 367 -20.64 7.38 -16.34
N LYS A 368 -20.84 8.43 -17.13
CA LYS A 368 -21.78 8.44 -18.25
C LYS A 368 -21.25 9.31 -19.39
N ALA A 369 -21.57 8.93 -20.62
CA ALA A 369 -21.38 9.73 -21.81
C ALA A 369 -22.71 9.79 -22.57
N LEU A 370 -23.29 10.98 -22.70
CA LEU A 370 -24.61 11.19 -23.31
C LEU A 370 -24.46 11.96 -24.61
N SER A 371 -24.77 11.34 -25.73
CA SER A 371 -24.81 12.01 -27.02
C SER A 371 -26.06 12.89 -27.15
N ARG A 372 -25.88 14.10 -27.68
CA ARG A 372 -26.98 15.00 -28.02
C ARG A 372 -26.64 15.81 -29.27
N VAL A 373 -27.64 16.45 -29.84
CA VAL A 373 -27.46 17.42 -30.94
C VAL A 373 -27.81 18.80 -30.41
N ASN A 374 -26.90 19.75 -30.61
CA ASN A 374 -27.17 21.14 -30.26
C ASN A 374 -28.34 21.66 -31.13
N PRO A 375 -29.45 22.12 -30.54
CA PRO A 375 -30.64 22.47 -31.30
C PRO A 375 -30.47 23.75 -32.13
N GLU A 376 -29.48 24.59 -31.83
CA GLU A 376 -29.23 25.85 -32.54
C GLU A 376 -28.21 25.68 -33.67
N THR A 377 -27.17 24.88 -33.45
CA THR A 377 -26.04 24.73 -34.39
C THR A 377 -26.10 23.43 -35.18
N GLU A 378 -26.98 22.49 -34.81
CA GLU A 378 -27.06 21.11 -35.32
C GLU A 378 -25.76 20.30 -35.13
N VAL A 379 -24.83 20.79 -34.30
CA VAL A 379 -23.56 20.13 -34.03
C VAL A 379 -23.76 18.96 -33.08
N SER A 380 -23.06 17.86 -33.33
CA SER A 380 -23.07 16.70 -32.45
C SER A 380 -22.21 16.94 -31.20
N GLU A 381 -22.76 16.63 -30.04
CA GLU A 381 -22.13 16.82 -28.75
C GLU A 381 -22.18 15.53 -27.90
N ILE A 382 -21.23 15.37 -26.98
CA ILE A 382 -21.30 14.40 -25.89
C ILE A 382 -21.14 15.11 -24.55
N VAL A 383 -22.04 14.86 -23.60
CA VAL A 383 -21.90 15.28 -22.20
C VAL A 383 -21.34 14.12 -21.39
N LEU A 384 -20.12 14.28 -20.89
CA LEU A 384 -19.51 13.39 -19.91
C LEU A 384 -19.91 13.82 -18.51
N GLN A 385 -20.41 12.87 -17.71
CA GLN A 385 -20.72 13.09 -16.30
C GLN A 385 -19.69 12.39 -15.42
N PHE A 386 -19.21 13.08 -14.40
CA PHE A 386 -18.22 12.58 -13.45
C PHE A 386 -18.86 12.34 -12.07
N ALA A 387 -18.55 11.20 -11.48
CA ALA A 387 -18.79 10.94 -10.06
C ALA A 387 -17.54 11.31 -9.23
N ASP A 388 -17.72 11.32 -7.91
CA ASP A 388 -16.63 11.50 -6.94
C ASP A 388 -15.86 12.83 -7.09
N VAL A 389 -16.52 13.85 -7.64
CA VAL A 389 -16.04 15.25 -7.63
C VAL A 389 -16.36 15.85 -6.27
N ALA A 390 -15.35 16.15 -5.46
CA ALA A 390 -15.56 16.64 -4.10
C ALA A 390 -15.91 18.14 -4.04
N GLY A 391 -15.35 18.95 -4.95
CA GLY A 391 -15.75 20.32 -5.19
C GLY A 391 -16.39 20.46 -6.57
N PHE A 392 -15.58 20.90 -7.53
CA PHE A 392 -15.95 21.04 -8.94
C PHE A 392 -14.71 20.79 -9.81
N LEU A 393 -14.94 20.42 -11.07
CA LEU A 393 -13.88 20.19 -12.04
C LEU A 393 -13.23 21.49 -12.49
N LEU A 394 -11.90 21.46 -12.62
CA LEU A 394 -11.07 22.51 -13.20
C LEU A 394 -10.16 21.94 -14.28
N THR A 395 -9.72 22.79 -15.20
CA THR A 395 -8.68 22.47 -16.19
C THR A 395 -7.74 23.66 -16.37
N HIS A 396 -6.48 23.36 -16.69
CA HIS A 396 -5.48 24.35 -17.10
C HIS A 396 -5.01 24.12 -18.54
N THR A 397 -5.69 23.25 -19.28
CA THR A 397 -5.29 22.85 -20.63
C THR A 397 -6.45 22.91 -21.62
N LYS A 398 -6.07 23.02 -22.89
CA LYS A 398 -6.90 22.75 -24.06
C LYS A 398 -6.34 21.61 -24.90
N GLU A 399 -5.38 20.86 -24.36
CA GLU A 399 -4.83 19.66 -25.00
C GLU A 399 -5.92 18.61 -25.21
N ASP A 400 -5.64 17.69 -26.13
CA ASP A 400 -6.51 16.55 -26.42
C ASP A 400 -6.46 15.56 -25.26
N VAL A 401 -7.50 15.61 -24.42
CA VAL A 401 -7.67 14.70 -23.26
C VAL A 401 -8.62 13.56 -23.61
N PHE A 402 -9.58 13.81 -24.49
CA PHE A 402 -10.67 12.89 -24.80
C PHE A 402 -10.59 12.43 -26.26
N THR A 403 -10.80 11.14 -26.47
CA THR A 403 -10.93 10.54 -27.80
C THR A 403 -12.30 9.87 -27.89
N VAL A 404 -12.97 10.03 -29.03
CA VAL A 404 -14.24 9.35 -29.32
C VAL A 404 -14.03 8.45 -30.53
N GLU A 405 -14.54 7.23 -30.50
CA GLU A 405 -14.49 6.31 -31.64
C GLU A 405 -15.78 5.50 -31.76
N ASP A 406 -16.08 5.08 -32.99
CA ASP A 406 -17.15 4.14 -33.31
C ASP A 406 -16.68 3.13 -34.38
N ALA A 407 -17.60 2.34 -34.93
CA ALA A 407 -17.28 1.34 -35.97
C ALA A 407 -16.67 1.94 -37.25
N ALA A 408 -16.87 3.23 -37.53
CA ALA A 408 -16.27 3.93 -38.67
C ALA A 408 -14.90 4.57 -38.34
N GLY A 409 -14.41 4.41 -37.11
CA GLY A 409 -13.12 4.88 -36.63
C GLY A 409 -13.22 6.10 -35.71
N ARG A 410 -12.07 6.77 -35.49
CA ARG A 410 -11.98 7.93 -34.59
C ARG A 410 -12.86 9.09 -35.09
N ILE A 411 -13.58 9.70 -34.17
CA ILE A 411 -14.35 10.93 -34.34
C ILE A 411 -13.50 12.08 -33.80
N GLY A 412 -13.37 13.17 -34.57
CA GLY A 412 -12.62 14.34 -34.11
C GLY A 412 -13.36 15.04 -32.98
N VAL A 413 -12.71 15.21 -31.83
CA VAL A 413 -13.16 16.13 -30.78
C VAL A 413 -12.62 17.50 -31.14
N MET A 414 -13.50 18.41 -31.60
CA MET A 414 -13.11 19.74 -32.07
C MET A 414 -12.75 20.67 -30.90
N GLU A 415 -13.49 20.54 -29.81
CA GLU A 415 -13.27 21.27 -28.55
C GLU A 415 -13.95 20.53 -27.40
N TRP A 416 -13.52 20.85 -26.17
CA TRP A 416 -14.18 20.39 -24.96
C TRP A 416 -14.19 21.47 -23.89
N HIS A 417 -15.24 21.48 -23.07
CA HIS A 417 -15.43 22.49 -22.02
C HIS A 417 -16.02 21.86 -20.76
N ILE A 418 -15.58 22.31 -19.59
CA ILE A 418 -16.29 22.03 -18.33
C ILE A 418 -17.52 22.94 -18.30
N ILE A 419 -18.72 22.34 -18.28
CA ILE A 419 -19.99 23.07 -18.39
C ILE A 419 -20.77 23.14 -17.07
N ALA A 420 -20.44 22.28 -16.12
CA ALA A 420 -20.99 22.26 -14.77
C ALA A 420 -19.96 21.67 -13.80
N ASP A 421 -20.26 21.66 -12.50
CA ASP A 421 -19.34 21.21 -11.45
C ASP A 421 -18.75 19.81 -11.72
N HIS A 422 -19.51 18.94 -12.39
CA HIS A 422 -19.17 17.54 -12.64
C HIS A 422 -19.43 17.11 -14.10
N GLU A 423 -19.56 18.06 -15.04
CA GLU A 423 -19.88 17.75 -16.44
C GLU A 423 -18.88 18.38 -17.42
N VAL A 424 -18.50 17.60 -18.42
CA VAL A 424 -17.65 18.04 -19.54
C VAL A 424 -18.39 17.84 -20.86
N LEU A 425 -18.50 18.89 -21.66
CA LEU A 425 -19.05 18.85 -23.01
C LEU A 425 -17.94 18.60 -24.02
N LEU A 426 -18.14 17.67 -24.96
CA LEU A 426 -17.31 17.43 -26.12
C LEU A 426 -18.08 17.82 -27.39
N THR A 427 -17.49 18.64 -28.25
CA THR A 427 -18.05 19.00 -29.55
C THR A 427 -17.39 18.13 -30.63
N LEU A 428 -18.18 17.42 -31.44
CA LEU A 428 -17.69 16.39 -32.36
C LEU A 428 -17.72 16.83 -33.83
N SER A 429 -16.75 16.36 -34.61
CA SER A 429 -16.67 16.62 -36.05
C SER A 429 -17.73 15.89 -36.88
N ARG A 430 -18.37 14.87 -36.32
CA ARG A 430 -19.50 14.14 -36.91
C ARG A 430 -20.34 13.45 -35.84
N HIS A 431 -21.57 13.08 -36.18
CA HIS A 431 -22.43 12.29 -35.30
C HIS A 431 -21.82 10.91 -35.00
N PRO A 432 -21.87 10.46 -33.74
CA PRO A 432 -21.47 9.11 -33.36
C PRO A 432 -22.49 8.07 -33.85
N GLN A 433 -22.00 6.94 -34.34
CA GLN A 433 -22.84 5.79 -34.67
C GLN A 433 -23.14 4.96 -33.42
N GLU A 434 -24.10 4.03 -33.54
CA GLU A 434 -24.39 3.06 -32.48
C GLU A 434 -23.12 2.29 -32.08
N GLY A 435 -22.91 2.12 -30.78
CA GLY A 435 -21.70 1.49 -30.23
C GLY A 435 -20.49 2.42 -30.12
N ALA A 436 -20.67 3.74 -30.27
CA ALA A 436 -19.61 4.71 -29.99
C ALA A 436 -19.16 4.65 -28.52
N ALA A 437 -17.88 4.95 -28.29
CA ALA A 437 -17.28 5.01 -26.97
C ALA A 437 -16.37 6.24 -26.82
N VAL A 438 -16.28 6.73 -25.58
CA VAL A 438 -15.34 7.78 -25.18
C VAL A 438 -14.21 7.20 -24.35
N HIS A 439 -13.02 7.73 -24.58
CA HIS A 439 -11.80 7.46 -23.82
C HIS A 439 -11.29 8.78 -23.23
N GLY A 440 -10.71 8.73 -22.03
CA GLY A 440 -10.12 9.89 -21.38
C GLY A 440 -8.73 9.57 -20.85
N ALA A 441 -7.71 10.27 -21.36
CA ALA A 441 -6.30 10.09 -20.99
C ALA A 441 -5.85 8.62 -20.98
N PHE A 442 -6.27 7.83 -21.96
CA PHE A 442 -6.09 6.38 -21.99
C PHE A 442 -4.73 5.97 -22.55
N GLU A 443 -4.12 6.83 -23.37
CA GLU A 443 -2.87 6.56 -24.09
C GLU A 443 -1.70 6.31 -23.14
N THR A 444 -0.61 5.73 -23.63
CA THR A 444 0.65 5.58 -22.90
C THR A 444 1.15 6.93 -22.34
N ASN A 445 1.10 7.99 -23.15
CA ASN A 445 1.46 9.36 -22.81
C ASN A 445 0.35 10.35 -23.19
N PRO A 446 -0.75 10.42 -22.41
CA PRO A 446 -1.81 11.37 -22.64
C PRO A 446 -1.36 12.79 -22.24
N ALA A 447 -2.23 13.78 -22.48
CA ALA A 447 -2.07 15.15 -22.01
C ALA A 447 -1.58 15.22 -20.56
N TYR A 448 -0.59 16.10 -20.29
CA TYR A 448 0.02 16.17 -18.95
C TYR A 448 -0.99 16.68 -17.92
N TYR A 449 -1.78 17.66 -18.34
CA TYR A 449 -2.87 18.23 -17.57
C TYR A 449 -4.18 17.61 -18.04
N VAL A 450 -4.99 17.16 -17.09
CA VAL A 450 -6.34 16.64 -17.31
C VAL A 450 -7.29 17.36 -16.35
N PRO A 451 -8.62 17.28 -16.54
CA PRO A 451 -9.56 17.76 -15.55
C PRO A 451 -9.23 17.22 -14.16
N PHE A 452 -9.29 18.09 -13.16
CA PHE A 452 -8.99 17.75 -11.77
C PHE A 452 -10.02 18.37 -10.83
N ASP A 453 -10.19 17.78 -9.66
CA ASP A 453 -11.10 18.30 -8.64
C ASP A 453 -10.45 19.45 -7.86
N ASN A 454 -11.12 20.58 -7.77
CA ASN A 454 -10.62 21.75 -7.04
C ASN A 454 -10.43 21.49 -5.52
N ALA A 455 -11.21 20.59 -4.91
CA ALA A 455 -11.11 20.35 -3.46
C ALA A 455 -9.92 19.46 -3.09
N THR A 456 -9.73 18.34 -3.81
CA THR A 456 -8.63 17.41 -3.57
C THR A 456 -7.36 17.75 -4.34
N GLN A 457 -7.47 18.54 -5.41
CA GLN A 457 -6.42 18.76 -6.43
C GLN A 457 -5.97 17.44 -7.09
N TRP A 458 -6.87 16.44 -7.13
CA TRP A 458 -6.58 15.16 -7.78
C TRP A 458 -7.09 15.18 -9.21
N PRO A 459 -6.26 14.75 -10.18
CA PRO A 459 -6.72 14.60 -11.56
C PRO A 459 -7.80 13.51 -11.62
N MET A 460 -8.64 13.58 -12.64
CA MET A 460 -9.57 12.50 -12.96
C MET A 460 -8.81 11.19 -13.19
N LEU A 461 -9.46 10.07 -12.88
CA LEU A 461 -8.99 8.76 -13.32
C LEU A 461 -9.13 8.68 -14.84
N ALA A 462 -8.10 8.15 -15.50
CA ALA A 462 -8.22 7.75 -16.89
C ALA A 462 -9.26 6.65 -17.05
N PHE A 463 -9.90 6.62 -18.20
CA PHE A 463 -10.91 5.62 -18.54
C PHE A 463 -10.83 5.26 -20.03
N TYR A 464 -11.25 4.04 -20.35
CA TYR A 464 -11.21 3.49 -21.69
C TYR A 464 -12.52 2.75 -21.99
N GLY A 465 -13.16 3.11 -23.10
CA GLY A 465 -14.34 2.41 -23.61
C GLY A 465 -15.64 2.76 -22.89
N LEU A 466 -15.81 4.01 -22.41
CA LEU A 466 -17.08 4.44 -21.82
C LEU A 466 -18.15 4.52 -22.92
N PRO A 467 -19.23 3.72 -22.86
CA PRO A 467 -20.26 3.71 -23.89
C PRO A 467 -20.95 5.06 -24.01
N VAL A 468 -21.27 5.46 -25.24
CA VAL A 468 -22.08 6.65 -25.52
C VAL A 468 -23.52 6.25 -25.66
N ASP A 469 -24.34 6.70 -24.71
CA ASP A 469 -25.79 6.52 -24.74
C ASP A 469 -26.46 7.71 -25.44
N PRO A 470 -27.62 7.54 -26.10
CA PRO A 470 -28.44 8.67 -26.51
C PRO A 470 -28.92 9.44 -25.28
N SER A 471 -28.85 10.77 -25.30
CA SER A 471 -29.48 11.56 -24.24
C SER A 471 -30.99 11.34 -24.30
N ASP A 472 -31.59 10.96 -23.17
CA ASP A 472 -33.04 11.03 -22.99
C ASP A 472 -33.45 12.51 -23.08
N CYS A 473 -33.78 12.97 -24.29
CA CYS A 473 -34.41 14.27 -24.51
C CYS A 473 -35.91 14.19 -24.22
#